data_AF-J4HX55-F1
#
_entry.id   AF-J4HX55-F1
#
_cell.length_a   1.000
_cell.length_b   1.000
_cell.length_c   1.000
_cell.angle_alpha   90.00
_cell.angle_beta   90.00
_cell.angle_gamma   90.00
#
_symmetry.space_group_name_H-M   'P 1'
#
loop_
_entity.id
_entity.type
_entity.pdbx_description
1 polymer ?
#
loop_
_entity_poly.entity_id
_entity_poly.type
_entity_poly.pdbx_seq_one_letter_code
_entity_poly.pdbx_strand_id
1 'polypeptide(L)'
;MLLGANTVSSSFTINTSLFSFGSVHKIMYPSPEEAAAVKAAEALMITTMARYDPSHDAFHVQRVRKTALSLARAVSADPNAFAKPDLLVVEIAALLHDVLDKKYVSAAEAADPYAFFLVFFQEIATAHGIDLVQDGRARTIAKIVDNVSWSTEKRLRKEGLLEDWHEQCVELHCVQDADRLDAIGAFGIMRCAAFSAATNHPLHTPVDDPAHASSAVQHFHDKLLHIRERLKTKQGKQLAEKRHKLMLDFLQGVDDEYNIGH
;
A
#
# COMPACT_ATOMS: atom_id res chain seq x y z
N MET A 1 -68.94 -26.03 -47.64
CA MET A 1 -69.50 -26.91 -46.59
C MET A 1 -68.35 -27.58 -45.85
N LEU A 2 -68.20 -27.24 -44.56
CA LEU A 2 -67.66 -28.00 -43.40
C LEU A 2 -66.52 -29.01 -43.63
N LEU A 3 -65.29 -28.72 -43.14
CA LEU A 3 -64.69 -29.07 -41.82
C LEU A 3 -64.00 -30.45 -41.80
N GLY A 4 -62.79 -30.48 -41.20
CA GLY A 4 -62.13 -31.71 -40.78
C GLY A 4 -60.68 -31.49 -40.35
N ALA A 5 -60.47 -31.19 -39.07
CA ALA A 5 -59.17 -31.13 -38.41
C ALA A 5 -58.63 -32.54 -38.11
N ASN A 6 -57.31 -32.74 -38.17
CA ASN A 6 -56.62 -33.87 -37.56
C ASN A 6 -55.37 -33.36 -36.84
N THR A 7 -55.32 -33.57 -35.53
CA THR A 7 -54.15 -33.37 -34.67
C THR A 7 -53.40 -34.69 -34.51
N VAL A 8 -52.08 -34.67 -34.67
CA VAL A 8 -51.19 -35.80 -34.39
C VAL A 8 -50.31 -35.44 -33.20
N SER A 9 -50.35 -36.30 -32.19
CA SER A 9 -49.50 -36.27 -31.00
C SER A 9 -48.15 -36.90 -31.32
N SER A 10 -47.05 -36.23 -30.94
CA SER A 10 -45.70 -36.82 -30.96
C SER A 10 -45.01 -36.60 -29.62
N SER A 11 -44.71 -37.71 -28.97
CA SER A 11 -43.96 -37.86 -27.73
C SER A 11 -42.49 -37.44 -27.91
N PHE A 12 -41.94 -36.69 -26.97
CA PHE A 12 -40.49 -36.58 -26.78
C PHE A 12 -40.15 -36.66 -25.29
N THR A 13 -39.48 -37.75 -24.92
CA THR A 13 -38.96 -38.04 -23.60
C THR A 13 -37.70 -37.20 -23.38
N ILE A 14 -37.71 -36.28 -22.40
CA ILE A 14 -36.49 -35.56 -22.00
C ILE A 14 -35.92 -36.25 -20.76
N ASN A 15 -34.76 -36.85 -20.95
CA ASN A 15 -33.93 -37.48 -19.94
C ASN A 15 -33.40 -36.41 -18.97
N THR A 16 -33.87 -36.42 -17.72
CA THR A 16 -33.36 -35.55 -16.66
C THR A 16 -32.07 -36.13 -16.08
N SER A 17 -30.95 -35.92 -16.77
CA SER A 17 -29.62 -36.17 -16.20
C SER A 17 -29.09 -34.90 -15.55
N LEU A 18 -28.95 -34.98 -14.23
CA LEU A 18 -28.18 -34.14 -13.32
C LEU A 18 -27.04 -33.34 -13.98
N PHE A 19 -27.21 -32.02 -14.07
CA PHE A 19 -26.09 -31.08 -14.00
C PHE A 19 -26.09 -30.50 -12.59
N SER A 20 -25.34 -31.16 -11.70
CA SER A 20 -24.88 -30.55 -10.46
C SER A 20 -23.90 -29.45 -10.85
N PHE A 21 -24.38 -28.21 -10.94
CA PHE A 21 -23.50 -27.05 -10.91
C PHE A 21 -22.85 -27.04 -9.53
N GLY A 22 -21.63 -27.58 -9.45
CA GLY A 22 -20.74 -27.34 -8.33
C GLY A 22 -20.55 -25.83 -8.23
N SER A 23 -21.24 -25.21 -7.28
CA SER A 23 -21.02 -23.82 -6.90
C SER A 23 -19.63 -23.75 -6.29
N VAL A 24 -18.62 -23.49 -7.14
CA VAL A 24 -17.29 -23.12 -6.67
C VAL A 24 -17.49 -21.80 -5.95
N HIS A 25 -17.71 -21.87 -4.63
CA HIS A 25 -17.62 -20.71 -3.77
C HIS A 25 -16.19 -20.19 -3.94
N LYS A 26 -16.02 -19.20 -4.82
CA LYS A 26 -14.81 -18.42 -4.92
C LYS A 26 -14.73 -17.72 -3.58
N ILE A 27 -14.00 -18.29 -2.62
CA ILE A 27 -13.80 -17.68 -1.30
C ILE A 27 -13.18 -16.32 -1.60
N MET A 28 -14.00 -15.28 -1.49
CA MET A 28 -13.59 -13.93 -1.79
C MET A 28 -12.84 -13.46 -0.55
N TYR A 29 -11.56 -13.16 -0.71
CA TYR A 29 -10.75 -12.58 0.34
C TYR A 29 -11.50 -11.40 1.02
N PRO A 30 -11.53 -11.33 2.36
CA PRO A 30 -10.88 -12.23 3.32
C PRO A 30 -11.77 -13.40 3.79
N SER A 31 -11.16 -14.52 4.19
CA SER A 31 -11.79 -15.53 5.06
C SER A 31 -12.05 -14.96 6.48
N PRO A 32 -12.86 -15.63 7.32
CA PRO A 32 -13.05 -15.21 8.71
C PRO A 32 -11.75 -15.11 9.52
N GLU A 33 -10.84 -16.07 9.35
CA GLU A 33 -9.54 -16.12 10.03
C GLU A 33 -8.61 -15.01 9.51
N GLU A 34 -8.60 -14.77 8.20
CA GLU A 34 -7.87 -13.66 7.58
C GLU A 34 -8.38 -12.31 8.08
N ALA A 35 -9.69 -12.12 8.17
CA ALA A 35 -10.29 -10.91 8.71
C ALA A 35 -9.93 -10.67 10.18
N ALA A 36 -9.82 -11.74 10.97
CA ALA A 36 -9.38 -11.66 12.37
C ALA A 36 -7.90 -11.24 12.48
N ALA A 37 -7.01 -11.80 11.66
CA ALA A 37 -5.61 -11.39 11.58
C ALA A 37 -5.45 -9.92 11.17
N VAL A 38 -6.21 -9.47 10.16
CA VAL A 38 -6.25 -8.07 9.74
C VAL A 38 -6.72 -7.15 10.87
N LYS A 39 -7.76 -7.55 11.60
CA LYS A 39 -8.26 -6.78 12.75
C LYS A 39 -7.22 -6.67 13.87
N ALA A 40 -6.46 -7.73 14.14
CA ALA A 40 -5.38 -7.70 15.12
C ALA A 40 -4.25 -6.75 14.68
N ALA A 41 -3.85 -6.78 13.41
CA ALA A 41 -2.86 -5.86 12.85
C ALA A 41 -3.33 -4.40 12.90
N GLU A 42 -4.60 -4.15 12.60
CA GLU A 42 -5.22 -2.83 12.67
C GLU A 42 -5.26 -2.31 14.11
N ALA A 43 -5.57 -3.14 15.10
CA ALA A 43 -5.53 -2.77 16.51
C ALA A 43 -4.11 -2.37 16.95
N LEU A 44 -3.10 -3.18 16.60
CA LEU A 44 -1.70 -2.87 16.88
C LEU A 44 -1.25 -1.55 16.23
N MET A 45 -1.64 -1.33 14.96
CA MET A 45 -1.37 -0.10 14.23
C MET A 45 -2.00 1.11 14.94
N ILE A 46 -3.29 1.05 15.28
CA ILE A 46 -3.99 2.16 15.94
C ILE A 46 -3.32 2.52 17.27
N THR A 47 -2.99 1.53 18.10
CA THR A 47 -2.30 1.76 19.37
C THR A 47 -0.92 2.39 19.17
N THR A 48 -0.15 1.92 18.19
CA THR A 48 1.20 2.45 17.93
C THR A 48 1.14 3.89 17.41
N MET A 49 0.29 4.13 16.39
CA MET A 49 0.20 5.41 15.67
C MET A 49 -0.48 6.51 16.51
N ALA A 50 -1.16 6.18 17.60
CA ALA A 50 -1.75 7.18 18.52
C ALA A 50 -0.72 8.15 19.13
N ARG A 51 0.57 7.82 19.05
CA ARG A 51 1.69 8.64 19.52
C ARG A 51 2.27 9.55 18.43
N TYR A 52 1.88 9.37 17.17
CA TYR A 52 2.51 10.02 16.03
C TYR A 52 1.75 11.29 15.64
N ASP A 53 2.46 12.20 14.98
CA ASP A 53 1.87 13.43 14.46
C ASP A 53 1.04 13.17 13.19
N PRO A 54 0.23 14.13 12.71
CA PRO A 54 -0.64 13.95 11.55
C PRO A 54 0.06 13.57 10.23
N SER A 55 1.39 13.70 10.14
CA SER A 55 2.15 13.22 8.99
C SER A 55 2.38 11.70 8.99
N HIS A 56 2.17 10.98 10.10
CA HIS A 56 2.31 9.51 10.18
C HIS A 56 1.21 8.86 11.05
N ASP A 57 0.01 9.45 11.09
CA ASP A 57 -1.09 8.97 11.93
C ASP A 57 -1.77 7.68 11.40
N ALA A 58 -2.71 7.15 12.18
CA ALA A 58 -3.49 5.98 11.76
C ALA A 58 -4.28 6.23 10.45
N PHE A 59 -4.67 7.47 10.15
CA PHE A 59 -5.42 7.78 8.94
C PHE A 59 -4.54 7.68 7.68
N HIS A 60 -3.27 8.05 7.78
CA HIS A 60 -2.28 7.75 6.75
C HIS A 60 -2.22 6.26 6.44
N VAL A 61 -1.98 5.44 7.46
CA VAL A 61 -1.84 3.99 7.28
C VAL A 61 -3.10 3.40 6.65
N GLN A 62 -4.29 3.89 7.00
CA GLN A 62 -5.54 3.48 6.37
C GLN A 62 -5.65 3.86 4.89
N ARG A 63 -5.16 5.04 4.48
CA ARG A 63 -5.10 5.41 3.05
C ARG A 63 -4.11 4.55 2.29
N VAL A 64 -2.96 4.24 2.88
CA VAL A 64 -1.96 3.31 2.33
C VAL A 64 -2.55 1.92 2.16
N ARG A 65 -3.15 1.34 3.20
CA ARG A 65 -3.87 0.04 3.14
C ARG A 65 -4.87 -0.02 2.00
N LYS A 66 -5.77 0.96 1.90
CA LYS A 66 -6.79 1.01 0.84
C LYS A 66 -6.17 1.10 -0.55
N THR A 67 -5.12 1.90 -0.70
CA THR A 67 -4.41 2.06 -1.97
C THR A 67 -3.67 0.76 -2.33
N ALA A 68 -2.95 0.15 -1.39
CA ALA A 68 -2.21 -1.10 -1.58
C ALA A 68 -3.14 -2.24 -2.03
N LEU A 69 -4.31 -2.39 -1.39
CA LEU A 69 -5.33 -3.34 -1.80
C LEU A 69 -5.89 -3.05 -3.19
N SER A 70 -6.10 -1.78 -3.55
CA SER A 70 -6.52 -1.42 -4.90
C SER A 70 -5.47 -1.83 -5.93
N LEU A 71 -4.19 -1.53 -5.68
CA LEU A 71 -3.08 -1.88 -6.55
C LEU A 71 -2.96 -3.39 -6.71
N ALA A 72 -3.01 -4.13 -5.60
CA ALA A 72 -2.92 -5.60 -5.60
C ALA A 72 -4.06 -6.27 -6.38
N ARG A 73 -5.28 -5.72 -6.28
CA ARG A 73 -6.44 -6.18 -7.07
C ARG A 73 -6.26 -5.89 -8.55
N ALA A 74 -5.71 -4.74 -8.93
CA ALA A 74 -5.43 -4.41 -10.32
C ALA A 74 -4.31 -5.30 -10.91
N VAL A 75 -3.24 -5.57 -10.13
CA VAL A 75 -2.21 -6.55 -10.52
C VAL A 75 -2.82 -7.93 -10.72
N SER A 76 -3.68 -8.38 -9.79
CA SER A 76 -4.36 -9.69 -9.90
C SER A 76 -5.28 -9.81 -11.12
N ALA A 77 -5.82 -8.69 -11.61
CA ALA A 77 -6.72 -8.63 -12.75
C ALA A 77 -5.98 -8.49 -14.10
N ASP A 78 -4.70 -8.12 -14.10
CA ASP A 78 -3.90 -8.03 -15.33
C ASP A 78 -3.47 -9.44 -15.79
N PRO A 79 -3.92 -9.91 -16.96
CA PRO A 79 -3.54 -11.22 -17.47
C PRO A 79 -2.04 -11.34 -17.80
N ASN A 80 -1.33 -10.21 -17.91
CA ASN A 80 0.11 -10.17 -18.18
C ASN A 80 0.94 -9.96 -16.92
N ALA A 81 0.33 -9.91 -15.73
CA ALA A 81 1.08 -9.84 -14.48
C ALA A 81 1.91 -11.13 -14.31
N PHE A 82 3.20 -10.97 -13.99
CA PHE A 82 4.11 -12.09 -13.82
C PHE A 82 3.83 -12.92 -12.54
N ALA A 83 3.15 -12.32 -11.56
CA ALA A 83 2.71 -12.98 -10.33
C ALA A 83 1.41 -12.34 -9.82
N LYS A 84 0.65 -13.09 -9.02
CA LYS A 84 -0.53 -12.58 -8.31
C LYS A 84 -0.16 -12.35 -6.85
N PRO A 85 -0.40 -11.15 -6.30
CA PRO A 85 -0.09 -10.85 -4.90
C PRO A 85 -1.04 -11.60 -3.94
N ASP A 86 -0.50 -12.04 -2.81
CA ASP A 86 -1.32 -12.44 -1.65
C ASP A 86 -1.93 -11.18 -0.99
N LEU A 87 -3.26 -11.09 -1.00
CA LEU A 87 -3.97 -9.91 -0.48
C LEU A 87 -3.84 -9.75 1.04
N LEU A 88 -3.71 -10.86 1.79
CA LEU A 88 -3.50 -10.82 3.24
C LEU A 88 -2.12 -10.26 3.55
N VAL A 89 -1.09 -10.72 2.83
CA VAL A 89 0.28 -10.22 2.97
C VAL A 89 0.34 -8.72 2.68
N VAL A 90 -0.28 -8.27 1.58
CA VAL A 90 -0.34 -6.84 1.22
C VAL A 90 -1.05 -6.03 2.31
N GLU A 91 -2.19 -6.50 2.81
CA GLU A 91 -2.98 -5.76 3.78
C GLU A 91 -2.31 -5.66 5.15
N ILE A 92 -1.78 -6.76 5.68
CA ILE A 92 -1.05 -6.75 6.95
C ILE A 92 0.25 -5.96 6.83
N ALA A 93 1.01 -6.14 5.74
CA ALA A 93 2.24 -5.36 5.54
C ALA A 93 1.95 -3.86 5.45
N ALA A 94 0.88 -3.45 4.75
CA ALA A 94 0.47 -2.05 4.71
C ALA A 94 0.02 -1.52 6.07
N LEU A 95 -0.64 -2.32 6.90
CA LEU A 95 -1.02 -1.92 8.27
C LEU A 95 0.20 -1.76 9.20
N LEU A 96 1.24 -2.56 9.00
CA LEU A 96 2.41 -2.60 9.88
C LEU A 96 3.61 -1.77 9.38
N HIS A 97 3.55 -1.23 8.16
CA HIS A 97 4.71 -0.63 7.49
C HIS A 97 5.39 0.50 8.28
N ASP A 98 4.61 1.30 9.02
CA ASP A 98 5.10 2.44 9.81
C ASP A 98 5.27 2.13 11.31
N VAL A 99 4.93 0.92 11.77
CA VAL A 99 5.02 0.55 13.19
C VAL A 99 6.47 0.58 13.70
N LEU A 100 7.43 0.32 12.81
CA LEU A 100 8.87 0.35 13.09
C LEU A 100 9.58 1.52 12.39
N ASP A 101 8.88 2.64 12.11
CA ASP A 101 9.55 3.80 11.52
C ASP A 101 10.64 4.32 12.48
N LYS A 102 11.87 4.38 11.94
CA LYS A 102 13.10 4.75 12.64
C LYS A 102 13.08 6.13 13.29
N LYS A 103 12.13 6.99 12.93
CA LYS A 103 11.90 8.29 13.58
C LYS A 103 11.30 8.16 14.98
N TYR A 104 10.61 7.04 15.27
CA TYR A 104 9.80 6.87 16.48
C TYR A 104 10.14 5.62 17.31
N VAL A 105 10.92 4.68 16.76
CA VAL A 105 11.42 3.50 17.48
C VAL A 105 12.94 3.53 17.61
N SER A 106 13.47 2.80 18.59
CA SER A 106 14.92 2.69 18.77
C SER A 106 15.57 1.85 17.67
N ALA A 107 16.87 2.08 17.43
CA ALA A 107 17.65 1.27 16.47
C ALA A 107 17.66 -0.23 16.81
N ALA A 108 17.53 -0.58 18.09
CA ALA A 108 17.45 -1.98 18.54
C ALA A 108 16.11 -2.62 18.16
N GLU A 109 15.00 -1.89 18.27
CA GLU A 109 13.67 -2.38 17.89
C GLU A 109 13.54 -2.55 16.37
N ALA A 110 14.11 -1.63 15.60
CA ALA A 110 14.07 -1.69 14.13
C ALA A 110 15.11 -2.64 13.51
N ALA A 111 15.97 -3.30 14.30
CA ALA A 111 17.07 -4.12 13.78
C ALA A 111 16.60 -5.44 13.16
N ASP A 112 15.54 -6.04 13.71
CA ASP A 112 14.96 -7.29 13.22
C ASP A 112 13.42 -7.21 13.29
N PRO A 113 12.78 -6.71 12.21
CA PRO A 113 11.32 -6.63 12.12
C PRO A 113 10.63 -7.99 12.29
N TYR A 114 11.27 -9.09 11.88
CA TYR A 114 10.66 -10.42 12.06
C TYR A 114 10.64 -10.82 13.53
N ALA A 115 11.75 -10.66 14.25
CA ALA A 115 11.79 -10.93 15.68
C ALA A 115 10.81 -10.04 16.45
N PHE A 116 10.68 -8.77 16.06
CA PHE A 116 9.73 -7.83 16.66
C PHE A 116 8.27 -8.30 16.52
N PHE A 117 7.85 -8.70 15.32
CA PHE A 117 6.47 -9.13 15.07
C PHE A 117 6.22 -10.62 15.39
N LEU A 118 7.23 -11.41 15.76
CA LEU A 118 7.07 -12.85 15.95
C LEU A 118 6.01 -13.20 17.00
N VAL A 119 6.05 -12.53 18.15
CA VAL A 119 5.06 -12.76 19.22
C VAL A 119 3.65 -12.41 18.74
N PHE A 120 3.50 -11.29 18.04
CA PHE A 120 2.23 -10.88 17.45
C PHE A 120 1.67 -11.93 16.46
N PHE A 121 2.51 -12.50 15.60
CA PHE A 121 2.07 -13.54 14.67
C PHE A 121 1.74 -14.87 15.37
N GLN A 122 2.46 -15.23 16.44
CA GLN A 122 2.16 -16.41 17.27
C GLN A 122 0.83 -16.27 18.02
N GLU A 123 0.51 -15.06 18.49
CA GLU A 123 -0.79 -14.76 19.12
C GLU A 123 -1.93 -14.90 18.10
N ILE A 124 -1.77 -14.40 16.87
CA ILE A 124 -2.75 -14.60 15.79
C ILE A 124 -2.97 -16.09 15.52
N ALA A 125 -1.89 -16.89 15.42
CA ALA A 125 -2.00 -18.33 15.19
C ALA A 125 -2.81 -19.02 16.28
N THR A 126 -2.53 -18.70 17.55
CA THR A 126 -3.20 -19.30 18.71
C THR A 126 -4.66 -18.86 18.83
N ALA A 127 -4.95 -17.58 18.57
CA ALA A 127 -6.28 -17.00 18.80
C ALA A 127 -7.25 -17.18 17.62
N HIS A 128 -6.74 -17.29 16.39
CA HIS A 128 -7.55 -17.19 15.17
C HIS A 128 -7.34 -18.34 14.18
N GLY A 129 -6.45 -19.29 14.46
CA GLY A 129 -6.29 -20.51 13.66
C GLY A 129 -5.61 -20.32 12.31
N ILE A 130 -5.00 -19.15 12.07
CA ILE A 130 -4.18 -18.86 10.88
C ILE A 130 -2.73 -18.66 11.29
N ASP A 131 -1.87 -19.61 10.94
CA ASP A 131 -0.47 -19.60 11.32
C ASP A 131 0.41 -19.01 10.20
N LEU A 132 0.53 -17.67 10.22
CA LEU A 132 1.38 -16.92 9.29
C LEU A 132 2.88 -17.22 9.49
N VAL A 133 3.28 -17.77 10.65
CA VAL A 133 4.67 -18.17 10.91
C VAL A 133 4.97 -19.46 10.16
N GLN A 134 4.09 -20.46 10.30
CA GLN A 134 4.24 -21.77 9.67
C GLN A 134 4.17 -21.69 8.15
N ASP A 135 3.26 -20.89 7.58
CA ASP A 135 3.10 -20.77 6.12
C ASP A 135 4.10 -19.81 5.45
N GLY A 136 4.94 -19.13 6.25
CA GLY A 136 6.00 -18.25 5.79
C GLY A 136 5.56 -16.81 5.47
N ARG A 137 4.26 -16.48 5.55
CA ARG A 137 3.77 -15.12 5.27
C ARG A 137 4.30 -14.09 6.28
N ALA A 138 4.50 -14.46 7.55
CA ALA A 138 5.09 -13.61 8.57
C ALA A 138 6.49 -13.10 8.18
N ARG A 139 7.33 -13.97 7.61
CA ARG A 139 8.66 -13.57 7.11
C ARG A 139 8.56 -12.62 5.93
N THR A 140 7.63 -12.89 5.02
CA THR A 140 7.39 -12.03 3.86
C THR A 140 6.91 -10.65 4.28
N ILE A 141 5.94 -10.58 5.20
CA ILE A 141 5.42 -9.34 5.78
C ILE A 141 6.55 -8.53 6.43
N ALA A 142 7.35 -9.16 7.31
CA ALA A 142 8.46 -8.50 7.97
C ALA A 142 9.50 -7.95 6.97
N LYS A 143 9.83 -8.73 5.92
CA LYS A 143 10.76 -8.29 4.86
C LYS A 143 10.19 -7.12 4.06
N ILE A 144 8.88 -7.09 3.79
CA ILE A 144 8.21 -5.95 3.14
C ILE A 144 8.30 -4.71 4.02
N VAL A 145 7.97 -4.82 5.31
CA VAL A 145 8.02 -3.69 6.27
C VAL A 145 9.43 -3.07 6.31
N ASP A 146 10.48 -3.89 6.32
CA ASP A 146 11.85 -3.39 6.33
C ASP A 146 12.26 -2.63 5.03
N ASN A 147 11.61 -2.97 3.90
CA ASN A 147 12.00 -2.52 2.56
C ASN A 147 11.02 -1.55 1.89
N VAL A 148 9.93 -1.19 2.57
CA VAL A 148 8.90 -0.28 2.04
C VAL A 148 9.44 1.14 1.83
N SER A 149 10.28 1.63 2.76
CA SER A 149 10.63 3.05 2.83
C SER A 149 11.46 3.54 1.63
N TRP A 150 11.26 4.80 1.25
CA TRP A 150 12.05 5.45 0.20
C TRP A 150 13.56 5.49 0.50
N SER A 151 13.92 5.77 1.75
CA SER A 151 15.32 5.87 2.18
C SER A 151 16.00 4.50 2.16
N THR A 152 15.32 3.43 2.57
CA THR A 152 15.84 2.06 2.45
C THR A 152 16.13 1.72 0.99
N GLU A 153 15.17 1.88 0.07
CA GLU A 153 15.40 1.56 -1.35
C GLU A 153 16.52 2.42 -1.97
N LYS A 154 16.56 3.73 -1.67
CA LYS A 154 17.59 4.64 -2.17
C LYS A 154 18.99 4.19 -1.72
N ARG A 155 19.14 3.77 -0.45
CA ARG A 155 20.40 3.26 0.10
C ARG A 155 20.80 1.94 -0.56
N LEU A 156 19.91 0.95 -0.59
CA LEU A 156 20.19 -0.37 -1.19
C LEU A 156 20.61 -0.25 -2.65
N ARG A 157 19.96 0.62 -3.42
CA ARG A 157 20.31 0.89 -4.81
C ARG A 157 21.71 1.50 -4.95
N LYS A 158 22.04 2.49 -4.09
CA LYS A 158 23.37 3.13 -4.09
C LYS A 158 24.48 2.14 -3.72
N GLU A 159 24.21 1.24 -2.80
CA GLU A 159 25.16 0.23 -2.29
C GLU A 159 25.22 -1.04 -3.15
N GLY A 160 24.36 -1.19 -4.16
CA GLY A 160 24.31 -2.40 -4.99
C GLY A 160 23.76 -3.62 -4.26
N LEU A 161 22.93 -3.42 -3.23
CA LEU A 161 22.38 -4.46 -2.36
C LEU A 161 20.94 -4.86 -2.71
N LEU A 162 20.44 -4.46 -3.88
CA LEU A 162 19.13 -4.91 -4.36
C LEU A 162 19.24 -6.36 -4.85
N GLU A 163 18.52 -7.25 -4.16
CA GLU A 163 18.32 -8.65 -4.54
C GLU A 163 17.21 -8.81 -5.59
N ASP A 164 17.20 -9.93 -6.31
CA ASP A 164 16.11 -10.34 -7.22
C ASP A 164 14.73 -10.28 -6.57
N TRP A 165 14.65 -10.55 -5.26
CA TRP A 165 13.41 -10.47 -4.49
C TRP A 165 12.77 -9.07 -4.55
N HIS A 166 13.56 -7.99 -4.56
CA HIS A 166 13.04 -6.62 -4.63
C HIS A 166 12.34 -6.34 -5.97
N GLU A 167 12.79 -7.00 -7.04
CA GLU A 167 12.23 -6.86 -8.38
C GLU A 167 11.07 -7.85 -8.63
N GLN A 168 11.00 -8.95 -7.89
CA GLN A 168 10.01 -10.02 -8.08
C GLN A 168 8.86 -10.01 -7.07
N CYS A 169 9.00 -9.38 -5.89
CA CYS A 169 7.95 -9.36 -4.88
C CYS A 169 6.86 -8.34 -5.22
N VAL A 170 5.76 -8.81 -5.83
CA VAL A 170 4.61 -7.96 -6.21
C VAL A 170 3.90 -7.35 -4.99
N GLU A 171 3.93 -8.00 -3.83
CA GLU A 171 3.38 -7.49 -2.59
C GLU A 171 4.17 -6.26 -2.11
N LEU A 172 5.50 -6.32 -2.12
CA LEU A 172 6.36 -5.17 -1.84
C LEU A 172 6.02 -4.01 -2.78
N HIS A 173 5.87 -4.30 -4.08
CA HIS A 173 5.56 -3.27 -5.08
C HIS A 173 4.23 -2.57 -4.78
N CYS A 174 3.20 -3.33 -4.40
CA CYS A 174 1.89 -2.77 -4.06
C CYS A 174 1.95 -1.90 -2.79
N VAL A 175 2.61 -2.36 -1.73
CA VAL A 175 2.69 -1.61 -0.46
C VAL A 175 3.57 -0.36 -0.63
N GLN A 176 4.71 -0.51 -1.29
CA GLN A 176 5.65 0.58 -1.51
C GLN A 176 5.10 1.66 -2.44
N ASP A 177 4.41 1.28 -3.52
CA ASP A 177 3.73 2.26 -4.37
C ASP A 177 2.61 2.97 -3.61
N ALA A 178 1.87 2.27 -2.76
CA ALA A 178 0.79 2.85 -1.97
C ALA A 178 1.27 3.90 -0.97
N ASP A 179 2.33 3.60 -0.21
CA ASP A 179 2.98 4.56 0.70
C ASP A 179 3.48 5.80 -0.06
N ARG A 180 4.23 5.57 -1.13
CA ARG A 180 4.77 6.64 -1.99
C ARG A 180 3.69 7.50 -2.62
N LEU A 181 2.58 6.90 -3.04
CA LEU A 181 1.46 7.64 -3.59
C LEU A 181 0.86 8.58 -2.53
N ASP A 182 0.71 8.14 -1.27
CA ASP A 182 0.18 8.99 -0.20
C ASP A 182 1.13 10.15 0.18
N ALA A 183 2.42 10.02 -0.11
CA ALA A 183 3.40 11.09 0.02
C ALA A 183 3.34 12.17 -1.09
N ILE A 184 2.53 11.98 -2.15
CA ILE A 184 2.39 12.95 -3.25
C ILE A 184 0.94 13.41 -3.47
N GLY A 185 0.77 14.50 -4.21
CA GLY A 185 -0.53 15.11 -4.47
C GLY A 185 -1.07 15.86 -3.25
N ALA A 186 -2.39 15.99 -3.15
CA ALA A 186 -3.02 16.83 -2.11
C ALA A 186 -2.66 16.41 -0.67
N PHE A 187 -2.75 15.11 -0.35
CA PHE A 187 -2.32 14.60 0.96
C PHE A 187 -0.80 14.74 1.15
N GLY A 188 0.00 14.54 0.10
CA GLY A 188 1.44 14.75 0.14
C GLY A 188 1.83 16.17 0.55
N ILE A 189 1.18 17.18 -0.03
CA ILE A 189 1.38 18.59 0.34
C ILE A 189 1.04 18.83 1.81
N MET A 190 -0.14 18.39 2.26
CA MET A 190 -0.57 18.56 3.65
C MET A 190 0.37 17.86 4.63
N ARG A 191 0.81 16.64 4.32
CA ARG A 191 1.73 15.85 5.15
C ARG A 191 3.12 16.49 5.22
N CYS A 192 3.62 17.02 4.10
CA CYS A 192 4.91 17.72 4.07
C CYS A 192 4.89 18.96 4.97
N ALA A 193 3.81 19.75 4.90
CA ALA A 193 3.62 20.90 5.77
C ALA A 193 3.47 20.50 7.25
N ALA A 194 2.68 19.46 7.54
CA ALA A 194 2.49 18.94 8.90
C ALA A 194 3.81 18.45 9.53
N PHE A 195 4.61 17.68 8.78
CA PHE A 195 5.91 17.23 9.26
C PHE A 195 6.88 18.39 9.50
N SER A 196 6.89 19.38 8.59
CA SER A 196 7.74 20.57 8.74
C SER A 196 7.34 21.38 9.99
N ALA A 197 6.05 21.51 10.25
CA ALA A 197 5.56 22.15 11.48
C ALA A 197 5.95 21.36 12.74
N ALA A 198 5.81 20.03 12.73
CA ALA A 198 6.17 19.17 13.88
C ALA A 198 7.68 19.17 14.18
N THR A 199 8.52 19.37 13.15
CA THR A 199 9.98 19.40 13.26
C THR A 199 10.57 20.82 13.31
N ASN A 200 9.71 21.85 13.30
CA ASN A 200 10.08 23.25 13.28
C ASN A 200 11.04 23.61 12.12
N HIS A 201 10.79 23.03 10.95
CA HIS A 201 11.47 23.39 9.70
C HIS A 201 10.68 24.48 8.95
N PRO A 202 11.36 25.43 8.30
CA PRO A 202 10.68 26.47 7.52
C PRO A 202 9.93 25.87 6.33
N LEU A 203 8.83 26.50 5.91
CA LEU A 203 8.08 26.03 4.74
C LEU A 203 8.82 26.34 3.43
N HIS A 204 9.38 27.55 3.30
CA HIS A 204 10.15 28.01 2.15
C HIS A 204 11.23 28.99 2.63
N THR A 205 12.39 29.00 1.97
CA THR A 205 13.49 29.93 2.26
C THR A 205 14.22 30.32 0.97
N PRO A 206 14.97 31.44 0.97
CA PRO A 206 15.96 31.71 -0.07
C PRO A 206 16.98 30.58 -0.21
N VAL A 207 17.61 30.48 -1.40
CA VAL A 207 18.58 29.41 -1.72
C VAL A 207 19.86 29.53 -0.90
N ASP A 208 20.24 30.75 -0.50
CA ASP A 208 21.42 31.05 0.32
C ASP A 208 21.18 30.92 1.83
N ASP A 209 19.93 30.63 2.26
CA ASP A 209 19.60 30.42 3.67
C ASP A 209 20.16 29.07 4.17
N PRO A 210 20.83 29.02 5.34
CA PRO A 210 21.32 27.77 5.92
C PRO A 210 20.25 26.69 6.15
N ALA A 211 18.98 27.08 6.34
CA ALA A 211 17.84 26.19 6.53
C ALA A 211 17.19 25.73 5.21
N HIS A 212 17.70 26.15 4.04
CA HIS A 212 17.13 25.79 2.74
C HIS A 212 17.03 24.27 2.55
N ALA A 213 18.09 23.54 2.90
CA ALA A 213 18.14 22.08 2.80
C ALA A 213 17.11 21.35 3.69
N SER A 214 16.58 21.99 4.73
CA SER A 214 15.56 21.42 5.60
C SER A 214 14.15 21.94 5.33
N SER A 215 14.00 22.91 4.41
CA SER A 215 12.71 23.52 4.12
C SER A 215 11.70 22.55 3.49
N ALA A 216 10.41 22.79 3.70
CA ALA A 216 9.35 21.95 3.15
C ALA A 216 9.41 21.93 1.61
N VAL A 217 9.54 23.08 0.97
CA VAL A 217 9.65 23.18 -0.50
C VAL A 217 10.89 22.48 -1.02
N GLN A 218 12.05 22.60 -0.37
CA GLN A 218 13.24 21.86 -0.81
C GLN A 218 13.01 20.33 -0.73
N HIS A 219 12.22 19.85 0.25
CA HIS A 219 11.82 18.44 0.30
C HIS A 219 11.00 17.98 -0.92
N PHE A 220 10.21 18.87 -1.55
CA PHE A 220 9.55 18.55 -2.81
C PHE A 220 10.58 18.22 -3.89
N HIS A 221 11.59 19.08 -4.04
CA HIS A 221 12.64 18.92 -5.04
C HIS A 221 13.55 17.72 -4.76
N ASP A 222 13.97 17.52 -3.51
CA ASP A 222 14.89 16.45 -3.12
C ASP A 222 14.26 15.04 -3.24
N LYS A 223 12.93 14.95 -3.09
CA LYS A 223 12.23 13.67 -2.98
C LYS A 223 10.90 13.63 -3.69
N LEU A 224 9.93 14.46 -3.31
CA LEU A 224 8.52 14.20 -3.66
C LEU A 224 8.28 14.22 -5.18
N LEU A 225 8.96 15.10 -5.91
CA LEU A 225 8.86 15.18 -7.37
C LEU A 225 9.43 13.94 -8.08
N HIS A 226 10.40 13.23 -7.46
CA HIS A 226 11.02 12.03 -8.01
C HIS A 226 10.21 10.75 -7.76
N ILE A 227 9.17 10.79 -6.94
CA ILE A 227 8.42 9.59 -6.56
C ILE A 227 7.78 8.90 -7.77
N ARG A 228 7.18 9.67 -8.69
CA ARG A 228 6.47 9.11 -9.87
C ARG A 228 7.37 8.18 -10.72
N GLU A 229 8.67 8.46 -10.75
CA GLU A 229 9.66 7.76 -11.58
C GLU A 229 10.02 6.38 -11.02
N ARG A 230 9.73 6.14 -9.73
CA ARG A 230 10.13 4.92 -9.01
C ARG A 230 8.96 4.06 -8.56
N LEU A 231 7.76 4.34 -9.07
CA LEU A 231 6.61 3.47 -8.89
C LEU A 231 6.74 2.25 -9.78
N LYS A 232 6.25 1.10 -9.30
CA LYS A 232 6.47 -0.20 -9.91
C LYS A 232 5.23 -0.69 -10.65
N THR A 233 4.07 -0.55 -10.01
CA THR A 233 2.78 -1.00 -10.54
C THR A 233 2.28 -0.06 -11.65
N LYS A 234 1.61 -0.63 -12.65
CA LYS A 234 1.01 0.14 -13.76
C LYS A 234 -0.03 1.13 -13.26
N GLN A 235 -0.93 0.68 -12.37
CA GLN A 235 -1.96 1.55 -11.79
C GLN A 235 -1.32 2.65 -10.91
N GLY A 236 -0.27 2.33 -10.15
CA GLY A 236 0.43 3.32 -9.34
C GLY A 236 1.02 4.45 -10.19
N LYS A 237 1.70 4.11 -11.29
CA LYS A 237 2.20 5.10 -12.27
C LYS A 237 1.08 6.00 -12.80
N GLN A 238 -0.06 5.43 -13.17
CA GLN A 238 -1.21 6.20 -13.67
C GLN A 238 -1.79 7.17 -12.61
N LEU A 239 -1.89 6.73 -11.35
CA LEU A 239 -2.37 7.57 -10.25
C LEU A 239 -1.40 8.73 -9.95
N ALA A 240 -0.10 8.48 -10.12
CA ALA A 240 0.93 9.45 -9.83
C ALA A 240 0.95 10.64 -10.79
N GLU A 241 0.57 10.47 -12.06
CA GLU A 241 0.58 11.57 -13.03
C GLU A 241 -0.29 12.75 -12.57
N LYS A 242 -1.52 12.48 -12.14
CA LYS A 242 -2.43 13.51 -11.63
C LYS A 242 -1.90 14.14 -10.33
N ARG A 243 -1.35 13.33 -9.43
CA ARG A 243 -0.80 13.79 -8.15
C ARG A 243 0.46 14.65 -8.35
N HIS A 244 1.31 14.28 -9.30
CA HIS A 244 2.52 15.01 -9.65
C HIS A 244 2.19 16.35 -10.28
N LYS A 245 1.26 16.39 -11.24
CA LYS A 245 0.80 17.67 -11.82
C LYS A 245 0.30 18.63 -10.74
N LEU A 246 -0.51 18.14 -9.80
CA LEU A 246 -1.02 18.95 -8.69
C LEU A 246 0.12 19.56 -7.86
N MET A 247 1.19 18.80 -7.58
CA MET A 247 2.35 19.33 -6.85
C MET A 247 3.11 20.40 -7.65
N LEU A 248 3.24 20.25 -8.97
CA LEU A 248 3.85 21.29 -9.81
C LEU A 248 3.01 22.57 -9.81
N ASP A 249 1.69 22.44 -9.95
CA ASP A 249 0.78 23.59 -9.89
C ASP A 249 0.83 24.27 -8.51
N PHE A 250 0.94 23.49 -7.43
CA PHE A 250 1.12 24.01 -6.07
C PHE A 250 2.43 24.78 -5.91
N LEU A 251 3.56 24.21 -6.36
CA LEU A 251 4.86 24.87 -6.29
C LEU A 251 4.90 26.17 -7.09
N GLN A 252 4.27 26.19 -8.28
CA GLN A 252 4.13 27.44 -9.04
C GLN A 252 3.36 28.50 -8.26
N GLY A 253 2.27 28.12 -7.57
CA GLY A 253 1.54 29.05 -6.70
C GLY A 253 2.39 29.57 -5.54
N VAL A 254 3.18 28.70 -4.91
CA VAL A 254 4.15 29.09 -3.87
C VAL A 254 5.16 30.10 -4.42
N ASP A 255 5.73 29.86 -5.59
CA ASP A 255 6.69 30.76 -6.23
C ASP A 255 6.06 32.12 -6.59
N ASP A 256 4.84 32.11 -7.15
CA ASP A 256 4.11 33.33 -7.51
C ASP A 256 3.80 34.18 -6.26
N GLU A 257 3.39 33.53 -5.15
CA GLU A 257 3.10 34.19 -3.87
C GLU A 257 4.36 34.69 -3.16
N TYR A 258 5.46 33.94 -3.24
CA TYR A 258 6.73 34.28 -2.59
C TYR A 258 7.43 35.46 -3.26
N ASN A 259 7.27 35.60 -4.59
CA ASN A 259 7.93 36.65 -5.38
C ASN A 259 7.11 37.94 -5.52
N ILE A 260 6.02 38.13 -4.77
CA ILE A 260 5.22 39.37 -4.82
C ILE A 260 6.08 40.57 -4.40
N GLY A 261 6.32 41.48 -5.35
CA GLY A 261 7.02 42.75 -5.10
C GLY A 261 8.54 42.70 -5.19
N HIS A 262 9.10 41.60 -5.72
CA HIS A 262 10.47 41.56 -6.24
C HIS A 262 10.55 42.01 -7.70
#